data_AF-A0A3A4M7Z7-F1
#
_entry.id   AF-A0A3A4M7Z7-F1
#
_cell.length_a   1.000
_cell.length_b   1.000
_cell.length_c   1.000
_cell.angle_alpha   90.00
_cell.angle_beta   90.00
_cell.angle_gamma   90.00
#
_symmetry.space_group_name_H-M   'P 1'
#
loop_
_entity.id
_entity.type
_entity.pdbx_description
1 polymer ?
#
loop_
_entity_poly.entity_id
_entity_poly.type
_entity_poly.pdbx_seq_one_letter_code
_entity_poly.pdbx_strand_id
1 'polypeptide(L)' 'MKATNLDQALHEHFSEEELACHFSIRGYRLTPKGEQTLKDHQAIIDRHPKKNL' A
#
# COMPACT_ATOMS: atom_id res chain seq x y z
N MET A 1 -21.22 11.71 10.95
CA MET A 1 -20.12 12.59 11.39
C MET A 1 -19.45 13.18 10.16
N LYS A 2 -18.93 14.42 10.24
CA LYS A 2 -18.05 14.95 9.19
C LYS A 2 -16.68 14.25 9.30
N ALA A 3 -16.02 13.97 8.18
CA ALA A 3 -14.72 13.30 8.15
C ALA A 3 -13.69 13.97 9.09
N THR A 4 -13.71 15.30 9.14
CA THR A 4 -12.86 16.12 10.02
C THR A 4 -13.01 15.81 11.51
N ASN A 5 -14.22 15.46 11.96
CA ASN A 5 -14.45 15.16 13.38
C ASN A 5 -13.99 13.74 13.73
N LEU A 6 -13.99 12.85 12.75
CA LEU A 6 -13.50 11.49 12.91
C LEU A 6 -11.97 11.47 12.99
N ASP A 7 -11.30 12.19 12.11
CA ASP A 7 -9.83 12.27 12.09
C ASP A 7 -9.27 12.84 13.39
N GLN A 8 -9.96 13.85 13.95
CA GLN A 8 -9.61 14.42 15.26
C GLN A 8 -9.82 13.42 16.40
N ALA A 9 -10.96 12.74 16.44
CA ALA A 9 -11.22 11.73 17.47
C ALA A 9 -10.24 10.54 17.38
N LEU A 10 -9.79 10.19 16.16
CA LEU A 10 -8.77 9.16 15.96
C LEU A 10 -7.42 9.58 16.55
N HIS A 11 -6.99 10.84 16.36
CA HIS A 11 -5.75 11.36 16.94
C HIS A 11 -5.80 11.53 18.46
N GLU A 12 -6.98 11.85 19.02
CA GLU A 12 -7.14 12.05 20.46
C GLU A 12 -7.16 10.74 21.25
N HIS A 13 -7.59 9.64 20.62
CA HIS A 13 -7.81 8.35 21.30
C HIS A 13 -6.84 7.24 20.90
N PHE A 14 -6.16 7.35 19.77
CA PHE A 14 -5.26 6.31 19.27
C PHE A 14 -3.93 6.89 18.81
N SER A 15 -2.84 6.17 19.08
CA SER A 15 -1.55 6.41 18.45
C SER A 15 -1.46 5.72 17.07
N GLU A 16 -0.58 6.23 16.21
CA GLU A 16 -0.31 5.65 14.89
C GLU A 16 0.26 4.22 15.00
N GLU A 17 0.97 3.93 16.11
CA GLU A 17 1.51 2.62 16.46
C GLU A 17 0.42 1.63 16.90
N GLU A 18 -0.64 2.07 17.58
CA GLU A 18 -1.77 1.21 17.94
C GLU A 18 -2.64 0.91 16.72
N LEU A 19 -2.94 1.95 15.93
CA LEU A 19 -3.67 1.80 14.66
C LEU A 19 -2.93 0.87 13.68
N ALA A 20 -1.60 0.90 13.70
CA ALA A 20 -0.74 -0.02 12.96
C ALA A 20 -1.15 -1.48 13.05
N CYS A 21 -1.44 -1.94 14.27
CA CYS A 21 -1.66 -3.34 14.59
C CYS A 21 -2.98 -3.83 14.01
N HIS A 22 -3.89 -2.90 13.69
CA HIS A 22 -5.18 -3.19 13.09
C HIS A 22 -5.12 -3.27 11.56
N PHE A 23 -4.08 -2.72 10.93
CA PHE A 23 -3.91 -2.76 9.48
C PHE A 23 -2.95 -3.87 9.06
N SER A 24 -3.47 -4.93 8.45
CA SER A 24 -2.65 -6.01 7.89
C SER A 24 -1.77 -5.58 6.71
N ILE A 25 -2.03 -4.40 6.12
CA ILE A 25 -1.33 -3.89 4.94
C ILE A 25 -1.01 -2.40 5.14
N ARG A 26 0.23 -2.10 5.55
CA ARG A 26 0.77 -0.73 5.55
C ARG A 26 1.52 -0.40 4.25
N GLY A 27 0.88 -0.60 3.09
CA GLY A 27 1.52 -0.29 1.80
C GLY A 27 0.71 -0.65 0.57
N TYR A 28 1.23 -0.29 -0.60
CA TYR A 28 0.64 -0.73 -1.86
C TYR A 28 0.99 -2.20 -2.10
N ARG A 29 -0.02 -3.06 -2.05
CA ARG A 29 0.10 -4.46 -2.48
C ARG A 29 -0.48 -4.59 -3.88
N LEU A 30 0.19 -5.36 -4.73
CA LEU A 30 -0.39 -5.77 -5.99
C LEU A 30 -1.66 -6.60 -5.72
N THR A 31 -2.73 -6.27 -6.43
CA THR A 31 -3.89 -7.16 -6.47
C THR A 31 -3.54 -8.43 -7.24
N PRO A 32 -4.28 -9.53 -7.08
CA PRO A 32 -4.05 -10.74 -7.89
C PRO A 32 -4.04 -10.46 -9.40
N LYS A 33 -4.87 -9.52 -9.85
CA LYS A 33 -4.87 -9.02 -11.23
C LYS A 33 -3.54 -8.34 -11.59
N GLY A 34 -3.04 -7.46 -10.71
CA GLY A 34 -1.76 -6.79 -10.91
C GLY A 34 -0.58 -7.78 -10.96
N GLU A 35 -0.59 -8.82 -10.12
CA GLU A 35 0.42 -9.88 -10.16
C GLU A 35 0.38 -10.63 -11.49
N GLN A 36 -0.81 -10.97 -12.00
CA GLN A 36 -0.95 -11.66 -13.29
C GLN A 36 -0.50 -10.77 -14.46
N THR A 37 -0.89 -9.49 -14.46
CA THR A 37 -0.48 -8.52 -15.48
C THR A 37 1.04 -8.37 -15.56
N LEU A 38 1.76 -8.40 -14.44
CA LEU A 38 3.22 -8.37 -14.46
C LEU A 38 3.82 -9.64 -15.08
N LYS A 39 3.25 -10.81 -14.78
CA LYS A 39 3.68 -12.09 -15.38
C LYS A 39 3.44 -12.11 -16.89
N ASP A 40 2.28 -11.66 -17.33
CA ASP A 40 1.89 -11.65 -18.76
C ASP A 40 2.73 -10.67 -19.58
N HIS A 41 3.27 -9.63 -18.95
CA HIS A 41 4.07 -8.58 -19.59
C HIS A 41 5.53 -8.55 -19.14
N GLN A 42 6.10 -9.71 -18.81
CA GLN A 42 7.49 -9.84 -18.36
C GLN A 42 8.51 -9.19 -19.32
N ALA A 43 8.25 -9.22 -20.63
CA ALA A 43 9.10 -8.59 -21.64
C ALA A 43 9.28 -7.07 -21.44
N ILE A 44 8.29 -6.37 -20.89
CA ILE A 44 8.38 -4.93 -20.59
C ILE A 44 9.33 -4.70 -19.41
N ILE A 45 9.24 -5.57 -18.40
CA ILE A 45 10.10 -5.53 -17.20
C ILE A 45 11.55 -5.78 -17.59
N ASP A 46 11.80 -6.74 -18.48
CA ASP A 46 13.16 -7.07 -18.91
C ASP A 46 13.78 -6.01 -19.80
N ARG A 47 12.97 -5.23 -20.53
CA ARG A 47 13.43 -4.07 -21.29
C ARG A 47 13.74 -2.86 -20.40
N HIS A 48 13.26 -2.84 -19.15
CA HIS A 48 13.51 -1.71 -18.26
C HIS A 48 14.99 -1.66 -17.88
N PRO A 49 15.65 -0.48 -17.95
CA PRO A 49 17.06 -0.36 -17.61
C PRO A 49 17.31 -0.84 -16.17
N LYS A 50 17.98 -1.97 -16.02
CA LYS A 50 18.37 -2.48 -14.71
C LYS A 50 19.65 -1.75 -14.29
N LYS A 51 19.67 -1.19 -13.08
CA LYS A 51 20.94 -0.69 -12.51
C LYS A 51 21.86 -1.90 -12.33
N ASN A 52 23.03 -1.85 -12.94
CA ASN A 52 24.10 -2.79 -12.61
C ASN A 52 24.54 -2.43 -11.19
N LEU A 53 24.31 -3.33 -10.24
CA LEU A 53 24.79 -3.21 -8.86
C LEU A 53 26.16 -3.89 -8.74
#